data_AF-I9NPT8-F1
#
_entry.id   AF-I9NPT8-F1
#
_cell.length_a   1.000
_cell.length_b   1.000
_cell.length_c   1.000
_cell.angle_alpha   90.00
_cell.angle_beta   90.00
_cell.angle_gamma   90.00
#
_symmetry.space_group_name_H-M   'P 1'
#
loop_
_entity.id
_entity.type
_entity.pdbx_description
1 polymer ?
#
loop_
_entity_poly.entity_id
_entity_poly.type
_entity_poly.pdbx_seq_one_letter_code
_entity_poly.pdbx_strand_id
1 'polypeptide(L)'
;MLNYWILIGLLAVSTYISRIIGIEIMAGREMNATLRLYFNYVPIGIISALIIKQILVPMDGQLVISFPVLIGCLSTAITIKVLKMFLPSVMIGAILGWLARYCMS
;
A
#
# COMPACT_ATOMS: atom_id res chain seq x y z
N MET A 1 -21.16 18.38 14.36
CA MET A 1 -21.30 17.66 13.07
C MET A 1 -20.73 18.47 11.90
N LEU A 2 -21.19 19.71 11.65
CA LEU A 2 -20.70 20.57 10.54
C LEU A 2 -19.18 20.84 10.55
N ASN A 3 -18.57 21.04 11.74
CA ASN A 3 -17.13 21.28 11.87
C ASN A 3 -16.27 20.13 11.34
N TYR A 4 -16.68 18.87 11.52
CA TYR A 4 -15.91 17.72 11.00
C TYR A 4 -15.94 17.66 9.48
N TRP A 5 -17.10 17.94 8.88
CA TRP A 5 -17.25 17.99 7.43
C TRP A 5 -16.43 19.10 6.79
N ILE A 6 -16.37 20.28 7.43
CA ILE A 6 -15.51 21.39 7.00
C ILE A 6 -14.03 21.00 7.11
N LEU A 7 -13.64 20.33 8.20
CA LEU A 7 -12.26 19.91 8.41
C LEU A 7 -11.81 18.85 7.40
N ILE A 8 -12.68 17.88 7.09
CA ILE A 8 -12.45 16.88 6.04
C ILE A 8 -12.32 17.55 4.68
N GLY A 9 -13.21 18.51 4.36
CA GLY A 9 -13.15 19.26 3.10
C GLY A 9 -11.85 20.05 2.97
N LEU A 10 -11.44 20.76 4.01
CA LEU A 10 -10.23 21.57 4.00
C LEU A 10 -8.96 20.71 3.92
N LEU A 11 -8.94 19.57 4.62
CA LEU A 11 -7.85 18.60 4.54
C LEU A 11 -7.76 17.96 3.15
N ALA A 12 -8.90 17.61 2.54
CA ALA A 12 -8.96 17.05 1.20
C ALA A 12 -8.44 18.06 0.16
N VAL A 13 -8.87 19.33 0.25
CA VAL A 13 -8.41 20.39 -0.65
C VAL A 13 -6.91 20.64 -0.48
N SER A 14 -6.40 20.76 0.74
CA SER A 14 -4.98 21.04 0.96
C SER A 14 -4.08 19.90 0.46
N THR A 15 -4.47 18.65 0.71
CA THR A 15 -3.71 17.48 0.25
C THR A 15 -3.73 17.32 -1.27
N TYR A 16 -4.87 17.61 -1.91
CA TYR A 16 -4.99 17.50 -3.36
C TYR A 16 -4.20 18.61 -4.08
N ILE A 17 -4.29 19.86 -3.60
CA ILE A 17 -3.52 20.98 -4.16
C ILE A 17 -2.01 20.70 -4.04
N SER A 18 -1.55 20.25 -2.87
CA SER A 18 -0.13 19.92 -2.67
C SER A 18 0.34 18.80 -3.61
N ARG A 19 -0.53 17.86 -3.96
CA ARG A 19 -0.24 16.78 -4.91
C ARG A 19 -0.19 17.29 -6.36
N ILE A 20 -1.14 18.13 -6.78
CA ILE A 20 -1.17 18.69 -8.14
C ILE A 20 0.06 19.56 -8.40
N ILE A 21 0.44 20.43 -7.46
CA ILE A 21 1.62 21.30 -7.60
C ILE A 21 2.88 20.45 -7.74
N GLY A 22 3.03 19.38 -6.95
CA GLY A 22 4.16 18.47 -7.06
C GLY A 22 4.24 17.76 -8.43
N ILE A 23 3.09 17.39 -9.00
CA ILE A 23 3.01 16.76 -10.32
C ILE A 23 3.33 17.77 -11.43
N GLU A 24 2.79 18.99 -11.39
CA GLU A 24 3.08 20.02 -12.40
C GLU A 24 4.54 20.45 -12.41
N ILE A 25 5.17 20.60 -11.24
CA ILE A 25 6.59 20.94 -11.16
C ILE A 25 7.48 19.84 -11.76
N MET A 26 7.04 18.58 -11.67
CA MET A 26 7.71 17.45 -12.32
C MET A 26 7.34 17.27 -13.79
N ALA A 27 6.15 17.71 -14.21
CA ALA A 27 5.66 17.59 -15.57
C ALA A 27 6.39 18.60 -16.47
N GLY A 28 7.40 18.11 -17.21
CA GLY A 28 8.14 18.91 -18.21
C GLY A 28 9.60 19.18 -17.87
N ARG A 29 10.12 18.69 -16.73
CA ARG A 29 11.57 18.68 -16.47
C ARG A 29 12.18 17.35 -16.87
N GLU A 30 13.31 17.40 -17.58
CA GLU A 30 14.11 16.21 -17.84
C GLU A 30 14.64 15.64 -16.51
N MET A 31 14.14 14.45 -16.14
CA MET A 31 14.60 13.77 -14.93
C MET A 31 16.01 13.25 -15.15
N ASN A 32 16.98 13.75 -14.37
CA ASN A 32 18.31 13.19 -14.30
C ASN A 32 18.25 11.68 -13.96
N ALA A 33 19.11 10.86 -14.56
CA ALA A 33 19.08 9.40 -14.45
C ALA A 33 19.06 8.90 -12.99
N THR A 34 19.77 9.58 -12.09
CA THR A 34 19.78 9.29 -10.65
C THR A 34 18.43 9.54 -9.98
N LEU A 35 17.75 10.64 -10.36
CA LEU A 35 16.42 10.96 -9.85
C LEU A 35 15.40 9.93 -10.34
N ARG A 36 15.50 9.51 -11.61
CA ARG A 36 14.64 8.48 -12.20
C ARG A 36 14.77 7.14 -11.48
N LEU A 37 15.99 6.73 -11.10
CA LEU A 37 16.19 5.53 -10.28
C LEU A 37 15.52 5.70 -8.91
N TYR A 38 15.74 6.84 -8.24
CA TYR A 38 15.15 7.11 -6.93
C TYR A 38 13.61 7.00 -6.94
N PHE A 39 12.93 7.62 -7.91
CA PHE A 39 11.47 7.55 -8.04
C PHE A 39 10.93 6.17 -8.39
N ASN A 40 11.73 5.28 -9.01
CA ASN A 40 11.32 3.90 -9.25
C ASN A 40 11.45 3.02 -8.00
N TYR A 41 12.46 3.24 -7.15
CA TYR A 41 12.69 2.42 -5.96
C TYR A 41 11.94 2.91 -4.72
N VAL A 42 11.66 4.21 -4.57
CA VAL A 42 10.95 4.73 -3.40
C VAL A 42 9.56 4.10 -3.23
N PRO A 43 8.69 4.01 -4.26
CA PRO A 43 7.38 3.37 -4.12
C PRO A 43 7.48 1.90 -3.69
N ILE A 44 8.43 1.15 -4.26
CA ILE A 44 8.64 -0.26 -3.90
C ILE A 44 9.08 -0.39 -2.44
N GLY A 45 9.94 0.51 -1.97
CA GLY A 45 10.41 0.54 -0.58
C GLY A 45 9.29 0.87 0.40
N ILE A 46 8.45 1.87 0.09
CA ILE A 46 7.29 2.24 0.92
C ILE A 46 6.30 1.07 1.00
N ILE A 47 5.96 0.45 -0.13
CA ILE A 47 5.03 -0.70 -0.17
C ILE A 47 5.60 -1.86 0.65
N SER A 48 6.89 -2.16 0.51
CA SER A 48 7.56 -3.21 1.28
C SER A 48 7.49 -2.95 2.79
N ALA A 49 7.82 -1.73 3.23
CA ALA A 49 7.74 -1.35 4.64
C ALA A 49 6.31 -1.45 5.21
N LEU A 50 5.31 -1.04 4.42
CA LEU A 50 3.89 -1.16 4.80
C LEU A 50 3.43 -2.60 4.91
N ILE A 51 3.90 -3.49 4.03
CA ILE A 51 3.61 -4.92 4.09
C ILE A 51 4.26 -5.54 5.34
N ILE A 52 5.52 -5.22 5.62
CA ILE A 52 6.24 -5.70 6.81
C ILE A 52 5.50 -5.30 8.08
N LYS A 53 5.02 -4.04 8.19
CA LYS A 53 4.24 -3.58 9.34
C LYS A 53 2.89 -4.30 9.50
N GLN A 54 2.32 -4.81 8.41
CA GLN A 54 1.09 -5.61 8.47
C GLN A 54 1.36 -7.08 8.81
N ILE A 55 2.53 -7.60 8.45
CA ILE A 55 2.94 -8.98 8.79
C ILE A 55 3.37 -9.04 10.26
N LEU A 56 4.12 -8.07 10.74
CA LEU A 56 4.60 -7.99 12.12
C LEU A 56 3.64 -7.15 12.95
N VAL A 57 2.70 -7.83 13.62
CA VAL A 57 1.72 -7.19 14.49
C VAL A 57 2.24 -7.26 15.93
N PRO A 58 2.32 -6.13 16.65
CA PRO A 58 2.64 -6.15 18.06
C PRO A 58 1.45 -6.72 18.83
N MET A 59 1.61 -7.89 19.46
CA MET A 59 0.70 -8.39 20.49
C MET A 59 1.48 -8.48 21.80
N ASP A 60 0.99 -7.79 22.85
CA ASP A 60 1.55 -7.81 24.21
C ASP A 60 3.08 -7.59 24.30
N GLY A 61 3.61 -6.65 23.53
CA GLY A 61 5.04 -6.30 23.57
C GLY A 61 5.96 -7.30 22.87
N GLN A 62 5.42 -8.33 22.22
CA GLN A 62 6.16 -9.26 21.36
C GLN A 62 5.76 -9.08 19.89
N LEU A 63 6.76 -9.19 18.99
CA LEU A 63 6.56 -9.16 17.55
C LEU A 63 6.01 -10.54 17.12
N VAL A 64 4.71 -10.61 16.89
CA VAL A 64 4.06 -11.85 16.42
C VAL A 64 3.84 -11.75 14.91
N ILE A 65 4.22 -12.82 14.19
CA ILE A 65 4.01 -12.92 12.75
C ILE A 65 2.54 -13.28 12.51
N SER A 66 1.82 -12.41 11.80
CA SER A 66 0.46 -12.68 11.34
C SER A 66 0.47 -13.62 10.15
N PHE A 67 0.36 -14.93 10.43
CA PHE A 67 0.21 -15.98 9.42
C PHE A 67 -0.89 -15.69 8.37
N PRO A 68 -2.08 -15.16 8.73
CA PRO A 68 -3.12 -14.86 7.73
C PRO A 68 -2.69 -13.81 6.70
N VAL A 69 -2.00 -12.77 7.16
CA VAL A 69 -1.50 -11.68 6.31
C VAL A 69 -0.35 -12.18 5.43
N LEU A 70 0.52 -13.03 5.98
CA LEU A 70 1.61 -13.66 5.23
C LEU A 70 1.07 -14.53 4.08
N ILE A 71 0.06 -15.36 4.37
CA ILE A 71 -0.59 -16.24 3.38
C ILE A 71 -1.31 -15.42 2.31
N GLY A 72 -2.05 -14.37 2.70
CA GLY A 72 -2.71 -13.46 1.75
C GLY A 72 -1.71 -12.77 0.82
N CYS A 73 -0.59 -12.28 1.37
CA CYS A 73 0.44 -11.61 0.58
C CYS A 73 1.16 -12.57 -0.38
N LEU A 74 1.53 -13.78 0.07
CA LEU A 74 2.14 -14.81 -0.76
C LEU A 74 1.21 -15.26 -1.89
N SER A 75 -0.06 -15.52 -1.56
CA SER A 75 -1.08 -15.89 -2.54
C SER A 75 -1.25 -14.81 -3.61
N THR A 76 -1.33 -13.53 -3.19
CA THR A 76 -1.43 -12.40 -4.12
C THR A 76 -0.21 -12.35 -5.04
N ALA A 77 1.00 -12.49 -4.50
CA ALA A 77 2.24 -12.44 -5.27
C ALA A 77 2.33 -13.58 -6.30
N ILE A 78 1.97 -14.80 -5.91
CA ILE A 78 1.93 -15.96 -6.81
C ILE A 78 0.91 -15.73 -7.93
N THR A 79 -0.28 -15.25 -7.56
CA THR A 79 -1.38 -15.03 -8.50
C THR A 79 -1.06 -13.91 -9.49
N ILE A 80 -0.35 -12.84 -9.08
CA ILE A 80 0.09 -11.75 -9.97
C ILE A 80 1.07 -12.32 -10.99
N LYS A 81 1.98 -13.19 -10.56
CA LYS A 81 2.98 -13.80 -11.44
C LYS A 81 2.34 -14.68 -12.53
N VAL A 82 1.21 -15.32 -12.23
CA VAL A 82 0.48 -16.20 -13.16
C VAL A 82 -0.47 -15.41 -14.06
N LEU A 83 -1.36 -14.60 -13.49
CA LEU A 83 -2.44 -13.92 -14.22
C LEU A 83 -1.99 -12.63 -14.92
N LYS A 84 -0.85 -12.03 -14.51
CA LYS A 84 -0.36 -10.72 -14.98
C LYS A 84 -1.38 -9.56 -14.89
N MET A 85 -2.50 -9.77 -14.22
CA MET A 85 -3.57 -8.80 -13.99
C MET A 85 -3.67 -8.48 -12.51
N PHE A 86 -3.55 -7.20 -12.15
CA PHE A 86 -3.50 -6.75 -10.76
C PHE A 86 -4.83 -6.97 -10.02
N LEU A 87 -5.94 -6.55 -10.61
CA LEU A 87 -7.25 -6.52 -9.95
C LEU A 87 -7.76 -7.90 -9.48
N PRO A 88 -7.84 -8.95 -10.34
CA PRO A 88 -8.31 -10.26 -9.89
C PRO A 88 -7.35 -10.92 -8.90
N SER A 89 -6.06 -10.62 -9.01
CA SER A 89 -5.05 -11.19 -8.15
C SER A 89 -5.13 -10.67 -6.71
N VAL A 90 -5.40 -9.38 -6.53
CA VAL A 90 -5.63 -8.78 -5.20
C VAL A 90 -6.90 -9.34 -4.57
N MET A 91 -7.97 -9.56 -5.34
CA MET A 91 -9.19 -10.18 -4.83
C MET A 91 -8.94 -11.59 -4.30
N ILE A 92 -8.25 -12.43 -5.08
CA ILE A 92 -7.93 -13.82 -4.69
C ILE A 92 -7.10 -13.85 -3.40
N GLY A 93 -6.08 -13.00 -3.30
CA GLY A 93 -5.25 -12.91 -2.11
C GLY A 93 -5.98 -12.37 -0.88
N ALA A 94 -6.88 -11.40 -1.05
CA ALA A 94 -7.73 -10.89 0.03
C ALA A 94 -8.68 -11.97 0.56
N ILE A 95 -9.31 -12.73 -0.34
CA ILE A 95 -10.22 -13.83 0.02
C ILE A 95 -9.44 -14.93 0.77
N LEU A 96 -8.25 -15.30 0.29
CA LEU A 96 -7.43 -16.33 0.93
C LEU A 96 -6.84 -15.88 2.27
N GLY A 97 -6.43 -14.61 2.39
CA GLY A 97 -5.99 -14.03 3.67
C GLY A 97 -7.13 -13.97 4.69
N TRP A 98 -8.35 -13.67 4.24
CA TRP A 98 -9.54 -13.67 5.11
C TRP A 98 -9.93 -15.09 5.55
N LEU A 99 -9.92 -16.06 4.63
CA LEU A 99 -10.12 -17.48 4.92
C LEU A 99 -9.08 -18.02 5.90
N ALA A 100 -7.80 -17.68 5.71
CA ALA A 100 -6.72 -18.07 6.63
C ALA A 100 -6.93 -17.48 8.03
N ARG A 101 -7.46 -16.26 8.13
CA ARG A 101 -7.81 -15.66 9.43
C ARG A 101 -8.97 -16.40 10.11
N TYR A 102 -9.94 -16.89 9.35
CA TYR A 102 -11.09 -17.62 9.88
C TYR A 102 -10.77 -19.06 10.28
N CYS A 103 -9.81 -19.70 9.59
CA CYS A 103 -9.38 -21.06 9.88
C CYS A 103 -8.43 -21.15 11.10
N MET A 104 -7.80 -20.03 11.47
CA MET A 104 -6.72 -19.95 12.47
C MET A 104 -7.10 -19.13 13.70
N SER A 105 -8.38 -18.74 13.79
CA SER A 105 -9.04 -18.12 14.96
C SER A 105 -10.02 -19.09 15.58
#